data_AF-A0A9E5YQX9-F1
#
_entry.id   AF-A0A9E5YQX9-F1
#
_cell.length_a   1.000
_cell.length_b   1.000
_cell.length_c   1.000
_cell.angle_alpha   90.00
_cell.angle_beta   90.00
_cell.angle_gamma   90.00
#
_symmetry.space_group_name_H-M   'P 1'
#
loop_
_entity.id
_entity.type
_entity.pdbx_description
1 polymer ?
#
loop_
_entity_poly.entity_id
_entity_poly.type
_entity_poly.pdbx_seq_one_letter_code
_entity_poly.pdbx_strand_id
1 'polypeptide(L)'
;MKIYTDFDKKVIRYLIKNIKYPALSHIGNLLNPYLDNAHIEIDCYKCNVKLQVKCKLSKQDVDRAIWASWASEKISNLENVILSLVNILQYLEKNGLIIIYTRAKQAKSIVQYGKKLGNNWLNFDFPDKRVIDLLIQYAGKNIIATNELITLEGNKFISTDEIRFKKQYCNTIIAIILSFIIGIMSIVFNIISSNQASRQIKVNNRRYNNLQDRINMVDSLISLDKLKIIELKKQNNKLSKILETIKKTNKEEEK
;
A
#
# COMPACT_ATOMS: atom_id res chain seq x y z
N MET A 1 12.36 2.36 5.83
CA MET A 1 12.42 2.66 4.39
C MET A 1 13.77 3.28 4.10
N LYS A 2 14.63 2.65 3.28
CA LYS A 2 15.95 3.21 2.93
C LYS A 2 15.79 4.11 1.72
N ILE A 3 16.25 5.35 1.83
CA ILE A 3 16.39 6.24 0.68
C ILE A 3 17.76 5.96 0.06
N TYR A 4 17.77 5.52 -1.20
CA TYR A 4 19.01 5.26 -1.92
C TYR A 4 19.62 6.56 -2.43
N THR A 5 20.85 6.82 -2.01
CA THR A 5 21.66 7.92 -2.54
C THR A 5 22.08 7.63 -3.98
N ASP A 6 22.55 8.65 -4.71
CA ASP A 6 23.04 8.43 -6.07
C ASP A 6 24.30 7.55 -6.12
N PHE A 7 25.10 7.57 -5.04
CA PHE A 7 26.19 6.61 -4.85
C PHE A 7 25.65 5.18 -4.77
N ASP A 8 24.64 4.93 -3.92
CA ASP A 8 24.04 3.59 -3.76
C ASP A 8 23.49 3.08 -5.09
N LYS A 9 22.77 3.94 -5.83
CA LYS A 9 22.20 3.60 -7.14
C LYS A 9 23.28 3.22 -8.14
N LYS A 10 24.43 3.93 -8.15
CA LYS A 10 25.58 3.60 -9.00
C LYS A 10 26.17 2.23 -8.65
N VAL A 11 26.34 1.93 -7.36
CA VAL A 11 26.82 0.63 -6.89
C VAL A 11 25.87 -0.49 -7.32
N ILE A 12 24.56 -0.33 -7.09
CA ILE A 12 23.54 -1.32 -7.46
C ILE A 12 23.57 -1.60 -8.97
N ARG A 13 23.58 -0.55 -9.80
CA ARG A 13 23.68 -0.66 -11.26
C ARG A 13 24.93 -1.39 -11.70
N TYR A 14 26.06 -1.12 -11.05
CA TYR A 14 27.31 -1.81 -11.35
C TYR A 14 27.20 -3.31 -11.04
N LEU A 15 26.63 -3.67 -9.90
CA LEU A 15 26.43 -5.07 -9.51
C LEU A 15 25.51 -5.80 -10.50
N ILE A 16 24.40 -5.18 -10.90
CA ILE A 16 23.44 -5.74 -11.86
C ILE A 16 24.09 -5.95 -13.23
N LYS A 17 24.83 -4.95 -13.73
CA LYS A 17 25.54 -5.05 -15.02
C LYS A 17 26.50 -6.25 -15.07
N ASN A 18 27.11 -6.60 -13.94
CA ASN A 18 28.08 -7.67 -13.83
C ASN A 18 27.50 -9.00 -13.32
N ILE A 19 26.16 -9.16 -13.28
CA ILE A 19 25.50 -10.42 -12.89
C ILE A 19 26.01 -11.62 -13.69
N LYS A 20 26.22 -11.46 -15.00
CA LYS A 20 26.70 -12.53 -15.88
C LYS A 20 28.14 -12.96 -15.59
N TYR A 21 28.91 -12.13 -14.90
CA TYR A 21 30.31 -12.38 -14.58
C TYR A 21 30.58 -12.17 -13.09
N PRO A 22 30.14 -13.10 -12.20
CA PRO A 22 30.33 -12.98 -10.76
C PRO A 22 31.79 -12.83 -10.32
N ALA A 23 32.73 -13.30 -11.14
CA ALA A 23 34.17 -13.12 -10.94
C ALA A 23 34.62 -11.66 -10.97
N LEU A 24 33.84 -10.78 -11.60
CA LEU A 24 34.10 -9.35 -11.73
C LEU A 24 33.35 -8.52 -10.68
N SER A 25 32.51 -9.16 -9.87
CA SER A 25 31.71 -8.48 -8.85
C SER A 25 32.35 -8.70 -7.48
N HIS A 26 33.36 -7.89 -7.16
CA HIS A 26 34.01 -7.88 -5.85
C HIS A 26 34.34 -6.44 -5.43
N ILE A 27 34.60 -6.22 -4.14
CA ILE A 27 34.80 -4.86 -3.59
C ILE A 27 35.89 -4.08 -4.34
N GLY A 28 36.98 -4.74 -4.74
CA GLY A 28 38.04 -4.10 -5.53
C GLY A 28 37.59 -3.48 -6.85
N ASN A 29 36.64 -4.11 -7.54
CA ASN A 29 36.14 -3.62 -8.82
C ASN A 29 35.15 -2.47 -8.65
N LEU A 30 34.45 -2.44 -7.51
CA LEU A 30 33.63 -1.30 -7.10
C LEU A 30 34.49 -0.10 -6.67
N LEU A 31 35.68 -0.35 -6.11
CA LEU A 31 36.64 0.69 -5.71
C LEU A 31 37.49 1.21 -6.88
N ASN A 32 37.72 0.41 -7.93
CA ASN A 32 38.56 0.78 -9.08
C ASN A 32 38.29 2.19 -9.67
N PRO A 33 37.04 2.66 -9.84
CA PRO A 33 36.77 4.00 -10.35
C PRO A 33 37.27 5.14 -9.46
N TYR A 34 37.56 4.87 -8.18
CA TYR A 34 37.98 5.86 -7.20
C TYR A 34 39.50 5.83 -6.93
N LEU A 35 40.21 4.85 -7.49
CA LEU A 35 41.62 4.64 -7.23
C LEU A 35 42.55 5.54 -8.06
N ASP A 36 42.14 6.10 -9.20
CA ASP A 36 42.89 7.10 -10.00
C ASP A 36 44.42 6.88 -10.07
N ASN A 37 44.87 5.73 -10.59
CA ASN A 37 46.30 5.31 -10.66
C ASN A 37 46.96 4.96 -9.32
N ALA A 38 46.20 4.89 -8.24
CA ALA A 38 46.60 4.23 -7.01
C ALA A 38 46.19 2.75 -7.02
N HIS A 39 46.77 2.01 -6.10
CA HIS A 39 46.59 0.58 -5.97
C HIS A 39 46.43 0.25 -4.48
N ILE A 40 45.48 -0.61 -4.13
CA ILE A 40 45.32 -1.05 -2.73
C ILE A 40 45.87 -2.47 -2.64
N GLU A 41 46.82 -2.66 -1.74
CA GLU A 41 47.33 -3.97 -1.35
C GLU A 41 46.82 -4.31 0.05
N ILE A 42 46.18 -5.46 0.17
CA ILE A 42 45.62 -6.00 1.41
C ILE A 42 46.39 -7.26 1.75
N ASP A 43 47.16 -7.23 2.83
CA ASP A 43 47.79 -8.40 3.42
C ASP A 43 46.89 -8.93 4.54
N CYS A 44 46.17 -10.02 4.24
CA CYS A 44 45.21 -10.62 5.17
C CYS A 44 45.89 -11.36 6.33
N TYR A 45 47.18 -11.73 6.23
CA TYR A 45 47.91 -12.39 7.31
C TYR A 45 48.51 -11.38 8.29
N LYS A 46 49.10 -10.30 7.76
CA LYS A 46 49.65 -9.23 8.59
C LYS A 46 48.60 -8.21 9.03
N CYS A 47 47.35 -8.40 8.63
CA CYS A 47 46.23 -7.50 8.87
C CYS A 47 46.58 -6.04 8.53
N ASN A 48 47.16 -5.84 7.34
CA ASN A 48 47.64 -4.53 6.90
C ASN A 48 47.08 -4.19 5.51
N VAL A 49 46.76 -2.91 5.30
CA VAL A 49 46.31 -2.36 4.03
C VAL A 49 47.18 -1.17 3.66
N LYS A 50 47.69 -1.18 2.44
CA LYS A 50 48.55 -0.13 1.89
C LYS A 50 47.95 0.46 0.62
N LEU A 51 47.94 1.79 0.56
CA LEU A 51 47.75 2.53 -0.68
C LEU A 51 49.12 2.70 -1.36
N GLN A 52 49.27 2.08 -2.52
CA GLN A 52 50.44 2.20 -3.37
C GLN A 52 50.16 3.24 -4.46
N VAL A 53 51.01 4.25 -4.56
CA VAL A 53 50.86 5.36 -5.51
C VAL A 53 52.06 5.40 -6.44
N LYS A 54 51.81 5.48 -7.75
CA LYS A 54 52.87 5.51 -8.76
C LYS A 54 53.60 6.84 -8.72
N CYS A 55 54.89 6.83 -8.41
CA CYS A 55 55.73 8.02 -8.50
C CYS A 55 56.49 8.04 -9.83
N LYS A 56 56.44 9.18 -10.54
CA LYS A 56 57.13 9.37 -11.83
C LYS A 56 58.58 9.88 -11.68
N LEU A 57 59.01 10.26 -10.48
CA LEU A 57 60.26 11.02 -10.27
C LEU A 57 61.26 10.28 -9.36
N SER A 58 62.55 10.44 -9.67
CA SER A 58 63.68 9.83 -8.94
C SER A 58 64.32 10.75 -7.88
N LYS A 59 63.68 11.87 -7.52
CA LYS A 59 64.24 12.85 -6.54
C LYS A 59 63.48 12.73 -5.22
N GLN A 60 64.21 12.37 -4.15
CA GLN A 60 63.66 11.65 -2.99
C GLN A 60 63.08 12.50 -1.85
N ASP A 61 63.39 13.79 -1.72
CA ASP A 61 63.12 14.47 -0.43
C ASP A 61 62.20 15.70 -0.48
N VAL A 62 62.24 16.53 -1.54
CA VAL A 62 61.41 17.75 -1.62
C VAL A 62 59.94 17.44 -1.95
N ASP A 63 59.68 16.30 -2.60
CA ASP A 63 58.33 15.88 -3.01
C ASP A 63 57.57 15.09 -1.92
N ARG A 64 58.26 14.54 -0.90
CA ARG A 64 57.62 13.58 0.03
C ARG A 64 56.51 14.23 0.88
N ALA A 65 56.69 15.47 1.31
CA ALA A 65 55.67 16.19 2.09
C ALA A 65 54.40 16.48 1.26
N ILE A 66 54.57 16.84 -0.01
CA ILE A 66 53.47 17.08 -0.96
C ILE A 66 52.73 15.77 -1.28
N TRP A 67 53.47 14.68 -1.51
CA TRP A 67 52.86 13.36 -1.68
C TRP A 67 52.17 12.85 -0.42
N ALA A 68 52.69 13.16 0.77
CA ALA A 68 52.08 12.78 2.04
C ALA A 68 50.77 13.51 2.29
N SER A 69 50.69 14.82 2.00
CA SER A 69 49.44 15.57 2.13
C SER A 69 48.39 15.09 1.10
N TRP A 70 48.79 14.91 -0.16
CA TRP A 70 47.91 14.34 -1.19
C TRP A 70 47.44 12.92 -0.82
N ALA A 71 48.34 12.06 -0.34
CA ALA A 71 48.00 10.69 0.05
C ALA A 71 47.05 10.67 1.26
N SER A 72 47.27 11.55 2.24
CA SER A 72 46.38 11.69 3.40
C SER A 72 44.95 12.07 2.97
N GLU A 73 44.82 13.07 2.09
CA GLU A 73 43.52 13.48 1.55
C GLU A 73 42.88 12.35 0.72
N LYS A 74 43.67 11.67 -0.11
CA LYS A 74 43.18 10.55 -0.94
C LYS A 74 42.73 9.37 -0.07
N ILE A 75 43.47 9.04 0.99
CA ILE A 75 43.13 8.00 1.95
C ILE A 75 41.81 8.36 2.64
N SER A 76 41.67 9.57 3.17
CA SER A 76 40.43 10.02 3.83
C SER A 76 39.22 9.92 2.89
N ASN A 77 39.38 10.32 1.62
CA ASN A 77 38.33 10.17 0.61
C ASN A 77 38.01 8.69 0.33
N LEU A 78 39.02 7.82 0.22
CA LEU A 78 38.82 6.39 0.02
C LEU A 78 38.17 5.73 1.22
N GLU A 79 38.53 6.09 2.45
CA GLU A 79 37.91 5.59 3.68
C GLU A 79 36.41 5.86 3.68
N ASN A 80 35.98 7.08 3.35
CA ASN A 80 34.57 7.44 3.22
C ASN A 80 33.84 6.62 2.15
N VAL A 81 34.48 6.40 1.00
CA VAL A 81 33.93 5.56 -0.07
C VAL A 81 33.81 4.11 0.37
N ILE A 82 34.84 3.55 1.02
CA ILE A 82 34.85 2.17 1.51
C ILE A 82 33.74 1.98 2.55
N LEU A 83 33.60 2.88 3.51
CA LEU A 83 32.55 2.82 4.53
C LEU A 83 31.16 2.86 3.89
N SER A 84 30.95 3.79 2.95
CA SER A 84 29.68 3.90 2.21
C SER A 84 29.39 2.63 1.42
N LEU A 85 30.41 2.09 0.74
CA LEU A 85 30.33 0.88 -0.07
C LEU A 85 30.00 -0.36 0.78
N VAL A 86 30.68 -0.54 1.90
CA VAL A 86 30.43 -1.65 2.81
C VAL A 86 29.04 -1.55 3.43
N ASN A 87 28.61 -0.36 3.84
CA ASN A 87 27.28 -0.14 4.41
C ASN A 87 26.17 -0.50 3.40
N ILE A 88 26.29 -0.10 2.12
CA ILE A 88 25.33 -0.52 1.10
C ILE A 88 25.38 -2.03 0.88
N LEU A 89 26.56 -2.65 0.81
CA LEU A 89 26.68 -4.10 0.63
C LEU A 89 26.04 -4.88 1.80
N GLN A 90 26.32 -4.50 3.05
CA GLN A 90 25.70 -5.12 4.23
C GLN A 90 24.18 -4.97 4.21
N TYR A 91 23.68 -3.79 3.85
CA TYR A 91 22.25 -3.58 3.72
C TYR A 91 21.64 -4.48 2.64
N LEU A 92 22.27 -4.56 1.46
CA LEU A 92 21.77 -5.38 0.36
C LEU A 92 21.79 -6.87 0.74
N GLU A 93 22.85 -7.33 1.40
CA GLU A 93 23.00 -8.72 1.85
C GLU A 93 21.94 -9.07 2.90
N LYS A 94 21.75 -8.21 3.91
CA LYS A 94 20.74 -8.41 4.97
C LYS A 94 19.32 -8.52 4.42
N ASN A 95 19.01 -7.82 3.33
CA ASN A 95 17.71 -7.88 2.67
C ASN A 95 17.62 -8.96 1.59
N GLY A 96 18.62 -9.85 1.47
CA GLY A 96 18.63 -10.93 0.49
C GLY A 96 18.79 -10.46 -0.96
N LEU A 97 19.19 -9.21 -1.19
CA LEU A 97 19.34 -8.63 -2.53
C LEU A 97 20.67 -9.01 -3.18
N ILE A 98 21.68 -9.32 -2.38
CA ILE A 98 22.95 -9.87 -2.86
C ILE A 98 23.36 -11.05 -2.00
N ILE A 99 24.23 -11.90 -2.55
CA ILE A 99 24.89 -12.99 -1.85
C ILE A 99 26.39 -12.73 -1.91
N ILE A 100 27.04 -12.72 -0.75
CA ILE A 100 28.48 -12.54 -0.63
C ILE A 100 29.12 -13.88 -0.22
N TYR A 101 30.11 -14.34 -0.96
CA TYR A 101 30.75 -15.63 -0.71
C TYR A 101 32.25 -15.62 -1.01
N THR A 102 32.98 -16.48 -0.32
CA THR A 102 34.41 -16.72 -0.56
C THR A 102 34.57 -17.93 -1.47
N ARG A 103 35.41 -17.86 -2.50
CA ARG A 103 35.71 -19.04 -3.32
C ARG A 103 36.65 -19.98 -2.58
N ALA A 104 36.37 -21.28 -2.64
CA ALA A 104 37.16 -22.34 -1.99
C ALA A 104 38.65 -22.34 -2.35
N LYS A 105 39.06 -21.76 -3.49
CA LYS A 105 40.47 -21.69 -3.96
C LYS A 105 41.14 -20.31 -3.79
N GLN A 106 40.49 -19.35 -3.12
CA GLN A 106 40.96 -17.96 -3.01
C GLN A 106 41.55 -17.59 -1.63
N ALA A 107 42.18 -18.54 -0.92
CA ALA A 107 43.03 -18.20 0.22
C ALA A 107 44.35 -17.55 -0.25
N LYS A 108 44.27 -16.43 -0.97
CA LYS A 108 45.45 -15.61 -1.27
C LYS A 108 45.76 -14.80 -0.01
N SER A 109 47.01 -14.89 0.45
CA SER A 109 47.55 -14.08 1.54
C SER A 109 47.45 -12.58 1.27
N ILE A 110 47.63 -12.22 0.00
CA ILE A 110 47.68 -10.84 -0.47
C ILE A 110 46.65 -10.65 -1.59
N VAL A 111 45.77 -9.66 -1.41
CA VAL A 111 44.77 -9.24 -2.38
C VAL A 111 45.11 -7.84 -2.86
N GLN A 112 44.95 -7.61 -4.16
CA GLN A 112 45.41 -6.40 -4.83
C GLN A 112 44.29 -5.83 -5.70
N TYR A 113 44.02 -4.54 -5.56
CA TYR A 113 42.97 -3.81 -6.28
C TYR A 113 43.54 -2.60 -7.04
N GLY A 114 42.98 -2.29 -8.21
CA GLY A 114 43.49 -1.25 -9.10
C GLY A 114 44.54 -1.73 -10.09
N LYS A 115 44.89 -0.88 -11.06
CA LYS A 115 45.85 -1.22 -12.13
C LYS A 115 47.28 -1.00 -11.65
N LYS A 116 48.02 -2.07 -11.38
CA LYS A 116 49.46 -2.01 -11.07
C LYS A 116 50.28 -1.97 -12.37
N LEU A 117 50.90 -0.83 -12.67
CA LEU A 117 51.76 -0.60 -13.84
C LEU A 117 53.17 -0.14 -13.44
N GLY A 118 54.12 -1.06 -13.34
CA GLY A 118 55.56 -0.80 -13.14
C GLY A 118 56.07 -1.01 -11.71
N ASN A 119 57.33 -0.64 -11.45
CA ASN A 119 58.06 -1.03 -10.23
C ASN A 119 58.27 0.11 -9.19
N ASN A 120 57.86 1.36 -9.48
CA ASN A 120 58.11 2.51 -8.59
C ASN A 120 56.83 2.98 -7.89
N TRP A 121 56.62 2.50 -6.67
CA TRP A 121 55.46 2.81 -5.85
C TRP A 121 55.86 3.37 -4.49
N LEU A 122 55.19 4.44 -4.08
CA LEU A 122 55.20 4.91 -2.69
C LEU A 122 54.07 4.22 -1.94
N ASN A 123 54.35 3.78 -0.72
CA ASN A 123 53.39 3.09 0.14
C ASN A 123 52.92 4.04 1.23
N PHE A 124 51.61 4.13 1.41
CA PHE A 124 50.97 4.85 2.49
C PHE A 124 50.04 3.90 3.22
N ASP A 125 50.12 3.88 4.54
CA ASP A 125 49.27 3.02 5.37
C ASP A 125 47.93 3.71 5.64
N PHE A 126 46.85 2.91 5.73
CA PHE A 126 45.57 3.42 6.20
C PHE A 126 45.62 3.68 7.72
N PRO A 127 45.19 4.84 8.20
CA PRO A 127 45.20 5.15 9.63
C PRO A 127 44.01 4.51 10.38
N ASP A 128 42.82 4.38 9.77
CA ASP A 128 41.66 3.83 10.47
C ASP A 128 41.63 2.29 10.44
N LYS A 129 41.85 1.70 11.61
CA LYS A 129 41.78 0.24 11.81
C LYS A 129 40.43 -0.36 11.40
N ARG A 130 39.32 0.35 11.56
CA ARG A 130 37.99 -0.16 11.17
C ARG A 130 37.90 -0.33 9.66
N VAL A 131 38.48 0.59 8.89
CA VAL A 131 38.51 0.49 7.43
C VAL A 131 39.42 -0.66 7.00
N ILE A 132 40.57 -0.83 7.65
CA ILE A 132 41.46 -1.97 7.45
C ILE A 132 40.71 -3.29 7.67
N ASP A 133 40.03 -3.42 8.81
CA ASP A 133 39.28 -4.63 9.18
C ASP A 133 38.17 -4.93 8.16
N LEU A 134 37.46 -3.90 7.69
CA LEU A 134 36.44 -4.05 6.65
C LEU A 134 37.05 -4.49 5.31
N LEU A 135 38.14 -3.86 4.87
CA LEU A 135 38.80 -4.25 3.62
C LEU A 135 39.29 -5.70 3.66
N ILE A 136 39.84 -6.15 4.79
CA ILE A 136 40.24 -7.54 5.01
C ILE A 136 39.01 -8.46 5.01
N GLN A 137 37.94 -8.09 5.72
CA GLN A 137 36.72 -8.87 5.80
C GLN A 137 36.09 -9.11 4.42
N TYR A 138 36.17 -8.12 3.53
CA TYR A 138 35.66 -8.21 2.15
C TYR A 138 36.73 -8.62 1.13
N ALA A 139 37.98 -8.83 1.56
CA ALA A 139 39.04 -9.29 0.69
C ALA A 139 38.75 -10.69 0.17
N GLY A 140 38.85 -10.86 -1.15
CA GLY A 140 38.62 -12.16 -1.79
C GLY A 140 37.16 -12.66 -1.78
N LYS A 141 36.22 -11.84 -1.31
CA LYS A 141 34.78 -12.13 -1.40
C LYS A 141 34.23 -11.70 -2.76
N ASN A 142 33.42 -12.56 -3.36
CA ASN A 142 32.65 -12.25 -4.55
C ASN A 142 31.21 -11.95 -4.17
N ILE A 143 30.56 -11.13 -4.99
CA ILE A 143 29.22 -10.61 -4.79
C ILE A 143 28.37 -11.08 -5.97
N ILE A 144 27.29 -11.78 -5.69
CA ILE A 144 26.27 -12.14 -6.69
C ILE A 144 25.04 -11.28 -6.41
N ALA A 145 24.57 -10.58 -7.44
CA ALA A 145 23.28 -9.92 -7.38
C ALA A 145 22.16 -10.93 -7.67
N THR A 146 21.08 -10.82 -6.90
CA THR A 146 19.89 -11.67 -7.02
C THR A 146 18.88 -11.06 -8.00
N ASN A 147 17.83 -11.82 -8.34
CA ASN A 147 16.74 -11.33 -9.19
C ASN A 147 15.92 -10.23 -8.50
N GLU A 148 15.86 -10.26 -7.17
CA GLU A 148 15.21 -9.27 -6.32
C GLU A 148 15.90 -7.91 -6.47
N LEU A 149 17.23 -7.88 -6.62
CA LEU A 149 17.97 -6.63 -6.87
C LEU A 149 17.67 -6.04 -8.25
N ILE A 150 17.52 -6.89 -9.28
CA ILE A 150 17.10 -6.46 -10.62
C ILE A 150 15.70 -5.84 -10.55
N THR A 151 14.80 -6.49 -9.81
CA THR A 151 13.42 -6.02 -9.61
C THR A 151 13.40 -4.68 -8.88
N LEU A 152 14.25 -4.52 -7.86
CA LEU A 152 14.41 -3.26 -7.15
C LEU A 152 14.87 -2.13 -8.07
N GLU A 153 15.85 -2.37 -8.94
CA GLU A 153 16.30 -1.37 -9.91
C GLU A 153 15.19 -1.02 -10.92
N GLY A 154 14.51 -2.03 -11.46
CA GLY A 154 13.37 -1.86 -12.38
C GLY A 154 12.23 -1.04 -11.75
N ASN A 155 12.03 -1.18 -10.45
CA ASN A 155 11.07 -0.41 -9.65
C ASN A 155 11.59 0.96 -9.19
N LYS A 156 12.64 1.50 -9.82
CA LYS A 156 13.25 2.80 -9.48
C LYS A 156 13.73 2.87 -8.03
N PHE A 157 14.29 1.78 -7.52
CA PHE A 157 14.81 1.64 -6.15
C PHE A 157 13.74 1.70 -5.06
N ILE A 158 12.48 1.42 -5.41
CA ILE A 158 11.37 1.26 -4.48
C ILE A 158 11.17 -0.22 -4.22
N SER A 159 11.09 -0.64 -2.95
CA SER A 159 10.94 -2.05 -2.62
C SER A 159 9.57 -2.57 -3.05
N THR A 160 9.49 -3.86 -3.36
CA THR A 160 8.24 -4.53 -3.74
C THR A 160 7.19 -4.44 -2.63
N ASP A 161 7.63 -4.51 -1.37
CA ASP A 161 6.76 -4.36 -0.20
C ASP A 161 6.22 -2.94 -0.07
N GLU A 162 7.02 -1.93 -0.40
CA GLU A 162 6.57 -0.54 -0.41
C GLU A 162 5.53 -0.30 -1.51
N ILE A 163 5.73 -0.88 -2.69
CA ILE A 163 4.74 -0.85 -3.77
C ILE A 163 3.44 -1.54 -3.33
N ARG A 164 3.54 -2.72 -2.70
CA ARG A 164 2.38 -3.45 -2.16
C ARG A 164 1.66 -2.64 -1.10
N PHE A 165 2.39 -2.05 -0.16
CA PHE A 165 1.83 -1.22 0.89
C PHE A 165 1.11 0.00 0.31
N LYS A 166 1.72 0.70 -0.64
CA LYS A 166 1.09 1.85 -1.30
C LYS A 166 -0.20 1.46 -2.04
N LYS A 167 -0.18 0.32 -2.74
CA LYS A 167 -1.37 -0.21 -3.43
C LYS A 167 -2.47 -0.60 -2.43
N GLN A 168 -2.12 -1.28 -1.35
CA GLN A 168 -3.06 -1.64 -0.28
C GLN A 168 -3.64 -0.38 0.37
N TYR A 169 -2.81 0.60 0.69
CA TYR A 169 -3.24 1.88 1.26
C TYR A 169 -4.27 2.60 0.37
N CYS A 170 -3.99 2.71 -0.94
CA CYS A 170 -4.94 3.28 -1.90
C CYS A 170 -6.25 2.48 -1.97
N ASN A 171 -6.18 1.16 -2.04
CA ASN A 171 -7.36 0.30 -2.06
C ASN A 171 -8.20 0.46 -0.79
N THR A 172 -7.56 0.55 0.38
CA THR A 172 -8.23 0.76 1.66
C THR A 172 -8.95 2.11 1.68
N ILE A 173 -8.32 3.18 1.20
CA ILE A 173 -8.98 4.49 1.10
C ILE A 173 -10.21 4.43 0.19
N ILE A 174 -10.09 3.82 -0.99
CA ILE A 174 -11.21 3.66 -1.92
C ILE A 174 -12.35 2.88 -1.26
N ALA A 175 -12.03 1.80 -0.54
CA ALA A 175 -13.02 0.99 0.18
C ALA A 175 -13.73 1.79 1.28
N ILE A 176 -13.00 2.63 2.02
CA ILE A 176 -13.58 3.53 3.04
C ILE A 176 -14.56 4.52 2.38
N ILE A 177 -14.17 5.14 1.27
CA ILE A 177 -15.03 6.08 0.53
C ILE A 177 -16.29 5.37 0.02
N LEU A 178 -16.15 4.18 -0.57
CA LEU A 178 -17.29 3.41 -1.07
C LEU A 178 -18.25 3.04 0.07
N SER A 179 -17.72 2.61 1.20
CA SER A 179 -18.50 2.23 2.38
C SER A 179 -19.29 3.43 2.91
N PHE A 180 -18.67 4.61 2.91
CA PHE A 180 -19.34 5.84 3.31
C PHE A 180 -20.49 6.21 2.35
N ILE A 181 -20.27 6.10 1.03
CA ILE A 181 -21.31 6.35 0.02
C ILE A 181 -22.47 5.37 0.17
N ILE A 182 -22.20 4.08 0.33
CA ILE A 182 -23.22 3.05 0.55
C ILE A 182 -24.02 3.36 1.83
N GLY A 183 -23.33 3.74 2.90
CA GLY A 183 -23.96 4.15 4.16
C GLY A 183 -24.92 5.32 3.97
N ILE A 184 -24.49 6.39 3.30
CA ILE A 184 -25.34 7.55 3.00
C ILE A 184 -26.54 7.14 2.13
N MET A 185 -26.31 6.37 1.06
CA MET A 185 -27.37 5.90 0.18
C MET A 185 -28.41 5.08 0.95
N SER A 186 -27.98 4.17 1.82
CA SER A 186 -28.91 3.39 2.65
C SER A 186 -29.77 4.26 3.55
N ILE A 187 -29.20 5.32 4.13
CA ILE A 187 -29.95 6.28 4.96
C ILE A 187 -30.98 7.02 4.09
N VAL A 188 -30.58 7.53 2.92
CA VAL A 188 -31.47 8.26 2.01
C VAL A 188 -32.60 7.36 1.51
N PHE A 189 -32.30 6.14 1.09
CA PHE A 189 -33.31 5.17 0.65
C PHE A 189 -34.30 4.82 1.76
N ASN A 190 -33.83 4.63 3.00
CA ASN A 190 -34.71 4.39 4.15
C ASN A 190 -35.65 5.58 4.41
N ILE A 191 -35.16 6.81 4.31
CA ILE A 191 -36.00 8.01 4.47
C ILE A 191 -37.06 8.11 3.37
N ILE A 192 -36.66 7.91 2.10
CA ILE A 192 -37.59 7.95 0.96
C ILE A 192 -38.66 6.84 1.08
N SER A 193 -38.23 5.62 1.39
CA SER A 193 -39.12 4.47 1.57
C SER A 193 -40.10 4.69 2.73
N SER A 194 -39.61 5.17 3.88
CA SER A 194 -40.44 5.51 5.04
C SER A 194 -41.50 6.58 4.71
N ASN A 195 -41.12 7.60 3.94
CA ASN A 195 -42.04 8.64 3.47
C ASN A 195 -43.09 8.11 2.49
N GLN A 196 -42.77 7.11 1.67
CA GLN A 196 -43.73 6.46 0.78
C GLN A 196 -44.70 5.56 1.55
N ALA A 197 -44.19 4.78 2.52
CA ALA A 197 -45.02 3.92 3.37
C ALA A 197 -46.05 4.75 4.17
N SER A 198 -45.62 5.85 4.77
CA SER A 198 -46.49 6.77 5.51
C SER A 198 -47.53 7.46 4.60
N ARG A 199 -47.20 7.75 3.33
CA ARG A 199 -48.19 8.22 2.34
C ARG A 199 -49.24 7.16 2.02
N GLN A 200 -48.86 5.90 1.83
CA GLN A 200 -49.81 4.81 1.55
C GLN A 200 -50.76 4.56 2.71
N ILE A 201 -50.25 4.56 3.96
CA ILE A 201 -51.08 4.43 5.17
C ILE A 201 -52.12 5.55 5.25
N LYS A 202 -51.73 6.79 4.95
CA LYS A 202 -52.63 7.95 4.97
C LYS A 202 -53.75 7.86 3.91
N VAL A 203 -53.43 7.34 2.72
CA VAL A 203 -54.42 7.11 1.65
C VAL A 203 -55.39 5.99 2.04
N ASN A 204 -54.89 4.91 2.64
CA ASN A 204 -55.73 3.78 3.03
C ASN A 204 -56.70 4.16 4.17
N ASN A 205 -56.24 4.93 5.16
CA ASN A 205 -57.10 5.44 6.23
C ASN A 205 -58.19 6.39 5.71
N ARG A 206 -57.89 7.24 4.71
CA ARG A 206 -58.94 8.05 4.06
C ARG A 206 -60.00 7.19 3.36
N ARG A 207 -59.58 6.12 2.68
CA ARG A 207 -60.53 5.18 2.03
C ARG A 207 -61.38 4.45 3.06
N TYR A 208 -60.78 4.02 4.17
CA TYR A 208 -61.50 3.36 5.26
C TYR A 208 -62.54 4.28 5.90
N ASN A 209 -62.16 5.52 6.22
CA ASN A 209 -63.08 6.51 6.78
C ASN A 209 -64.24 6.82 5.81
N ASN A 210 -63.94 7.03 4.52
CA ASN A 210 -64.99 7.25 3.52
C ASN A 210 -65.93 6.05 3.36
N LEU A 211 -65.43 4.81 3.49
CA LEU A 211 -66.27 3.62 3.48
C LEU A 211 -67.14 3.54 4.74
N GLN A 212 -66.58 3.85 5.90
CA GLN A 212 -67.31 3.90 7.17
C GLN A 212 -68.46 4.93 7.12
N ASP A 213 -68.21 6.11 6.56
CA ASP A 213 -69.23 7.15 6.39
C ASP A 213 -70.36 6.69 5.45
N ARG A 214 -70.02 5.96 4.37
CA ARG A 214 -71.02 5.38 3.47
C ARG A 214 -71.83 4.28 4.13
N ILE A 215 -71.21 3.43 4.98
CA ILE A 215 -71.92 2.40 5.75
C ILE A 215 -72.89 3.07 6.73
N ASN A 216 -72.43 4.07 7.49
CA ASN A 216 -73.27 4.82 8.42
C ASN A 216 -74.46 5.50 7.69
N MET A 217 -74.24 5.99 6.48
CA MET A 217 -75.31 6.56 5.65
C MET A 217 -76.33 5.48 5.25
N VAL A 218 -75.91 4.30 4.82
CA VAL A 218 -76.81 3.19 4.48
C VAL A 218 -77.61 2.72 5.71
N ASP A 219 -76.97 2.60 6.87
CA ASP A 219 -77.65 2.22 8.11
C ASP A 219 -78.74 3.25 8.50
N SER A 220 -78.48 4.54 8.29
CA SER A 220 -79.48 5.58 8.53
C SER A 220 -80.67 5.48 7.54
N LEU A 221 -80.44 5.14 6.28
CA LEU A 221 -81.51 4.91 5.30
C LEU A 221 -82.36 3.68 5.66
N ILE A 222 -81.72 2.59 6.08
CA ILE A 222 -82.43 1.38 6.55
C ILE A 222 -83.30 1.70 7.77
N SER A 223 -82.82 2.56 8.67
CA SER A 223 -83.60 3.00 9.83
C SER A 223 -84.85 3.79 9.43
N LEU A 224 -84.73 4.63 8.40
CA LEU A 224 -85.81 5.41 7.81
C LEU A 224 -86.86 4.52 7.14
N ASP A 225 -86.44 3.52 6.36
CA ASP A 225 -87.35 2.57 5.74
C ASP A 225 -88.10 1.72 6.78
N LYS A 226 -87.44 1.32 7.87
CA LYS A 226 -88.10 0.63 8.99
C LYS A 226 -89.22 1.48 9.60
N LEU A 227 -88.99 2.78 9.79
CA LEU A 227 -90.02 3.71 10.29
C LEU A 227 -91.19 3.83 9.30
N LYS A 228 -90.91 3.93 8.01
CA LYS A 228 -91.93 4.01 6.96
C LYS A 228 -92.78 2.74 6.88
N ILE A 229 -92.17 1.56 7.04
CA ILE A 229 -92.88 0.27 7.12
C ILE A 229 -93.80 0.21 8.34
N ILE A 230 -93.36 0.72 9.51
CA ILE A 230 -94.20 0.79 10.72
C ILE A 230 -95.41 1.70 10.47
N GLU A 231 -95.21 2.83 9.82
CA GLU A 231 -96.28 3.77 9.49
C GLU A 231 -97.30 3.17 8.51
N LEU A 232 -96.83 2.52 7.44
CA LEU A 232 -97.70 1.81 6.50
C LEU A 232 -98.48 0.68 7.17
N LYS A 233 -97.87 -0.08 8.09
CA LYS A 233 -98.59 -1.09 8.89
C LYS A 233 -99.69 -0.47 9.75
N LYS A 234 -99.43 0.69 10.37
CA LYS A 234 -100.45 1.42 11.14
C LYS A 234 -101.61 1.86 10.25
N GLN A 235 -101.34 2.37 9.05
CA GLN A 235 -102.38 2.75 8.10
C GLN A 235 -103.19 1.54 7.63
N ASN A 236 -102.54 0.42 7.31
CA ASN A 236 -103.21 -0.79 6.84
C ASN A 236 -104.12 -1.38 7.94
N ASN A 237 -103.69 -1.37 9.20
CA ASN A 237 -104.54 -1.75 10.34
C ASN A 237 -105.74 -0.83 10.56
N LYS A 238 -105.65 0.46 10.19
CA LYS A 238 -106.81 1.37 10.21
C LYS A 238 -107.80 0.99 9.11
N LEU A 239 -107.30 0.73 7.90
CA LEU A 239 -108.12 0.30 6.75
C LEU A 239 -108.83 -1.03 7.01
N SER A 240 -108.15 -2.02 7.59
CA SER A 240 -108.76 -3.31 7.92
C SER A 240 -109.90 -3.16 8.93
N LYS A 241 -109.74 -2.31 9.95
CA LYS A 241 -110.81 -1.98 10.90
C LYS A 241 -112.01 -1.34 10.21
N ILE A 242 -111.79 -0.38 9.32
CA ILE A 242 -112.88 0.25 8.55
C ILE A 242 -113.64 -0.80 7.71
N LEU A 243 -112.91 -1.70 7.05
CA LEU A 243 -113.49 -2.80 6.27
C LEU A 243 -114.33 -3.77 7.12
N GLU A 244 -113.89 -4.08 8.34
CA GLU A 244 -114.68 -4.88 9.29
C GLU A 244 -115.95 -4.16 9.73
N THR A 245 -115.89 -2.85 9.96
CA THR A 245 -117.07 -2.05 10.30
C THR A 245 -118.08 -2.06 9.16
N ILE A 246 -117.64 -1.87 7.90
CA ILE A 246 -118.50 -1.91 6.71
C ILE A 246 -119.14 -3.29 6.53
N LYS A 247 -118.38 -4.38 6.75
CA LYS A 247 -118.92 -5.75 6.69
C LYS A 247 -119.95 -6.03 7.79
N LYS A 248 -119.85 -5.38 8.95
CA LYS A 248 -120.86 -5.49 10.01
C LYS A 248 -122.14 -4.73 9.66
N THR A 249 -122.04 -3.52 9.11
CA THR A 249 -123.23 -2.77 8.64
C THR A 249 -123.96 -3.48 7.50
N ASN A 250 -123.26 -4.06 6.53
CA ASN A 250 -123.92 -4.80 5.43
C ASN A 250 -124.62 -6.10 5.89
N LYS A 251 -124.27 -6.65 7.06
CA LYS A 251 -124.97 -7.81 7.65
C LYS A 251 -126.23 -7.42 8.42
N GLU A 252 -126.40 -6.14 8.76
CA GLU A 252 -127.59 -5.62 9.42
C GLU A 252 -128.67 -5.18 8.42
N GLU A 253 -128.33 -4.98 7.14
CA GLU A 253 -129.27 -4.66 6.06
C GLU A 253 -129.93 -5.90 5.38
N GLU A 254 -129.50 -7.13 5.71
CA GLU A 254 -130.08 -8.39 5.19
C GLU A 254 -131.07 -9.09 6.16
N LYS A 255 -131.64 -8.37 7.14
CA LYS A 255 -132.71 -8.87 8.05
C LYS A 255 -133.95 -8.00 7.99
#